data_AF-A0A369M4A3-F1
#
_entry.id   AF-A0A369M4A3-F1
#
_cell.length_a   1.000
_cell.length_b   1.000
_cell.length_c   1.000
_cell.angle_alpha   90.00
_cell.angle_beta   90.00
_cell.angle_gamma   90.00
#
_symmetry.space_group_name_H-M   'P 1'
#
loop_
_entity.id
_entity.type
_entity.pdbx_description
1 polymer ?
#
loop_
_entity_poly.entity_id
_entity_poly.type
_entity_poly.pdbx_seq_one_letter_code
_entity_poly.pdbx_strand_id
1 'polypeptide(L)'
;MNAKKKATDTTKPATSTVSNRPRTALSALLVQTAHAEARRPALSGSRRLDPLARIFDANASRAAKIAAVSRLADPVPLVTLAASDAPAYLRRNALLRLDELMDGRPLARTDLERLVPCLRDKELIAFAVVLMDIADFDWCGRCDEGTVDALCLALHECQGLHETVLLEDAFAHLIHTRPDLGRNLRACSPGALHLKAMYQPVVAHNVVYVDLSRENNVA
;
A
#
# COMPACT_ATOMS: atom_id res chain seq x y z
N MET A 1 -64.13 -5.58 33.24
CA MET A 1 -64.57 -4.55 32.27
C MET A 1 -63.33 -3.79 31.82
N ASN A 2 -62.70 -4.16 30.70
CA ASN A 2 -62.81 -3.54 29.36
C ASN A 2 -62.44 -2.04 29.35
N ALA A 3 -61.61 -1.48 28.45
CA ALA A 3 -60.80 -2.00 27.35
C ALA A 3 -59.89 -0.87 26.80
N LYS A 4 -58.75 -1.28 26.21
CA LYS A 4 -58.06 -0.73 25.01
C LYS A 4 -57.72 0.78 24.93
N LYS A 5 -56.42 1.07 24.78
CA LYS A 5 -55.84 1.35 23.44
C LYS A 5 -54.31 1.16 23.43
N LYS A 6 -53.85 0.67 22.29
CA LYS A 6 -52.54 0.13 21.92
C LYS A 6 -51.99 1.04 20.82
N ALA A 7 -50.73 1.44 20.90
CA ALA A 7 -49.87 1.94 19.82
C ALA A 7 -48.43 1.79 20.35
N THR A 8 -47.67 0.73 20.11
CA THR A 8 -46.95 0.38 18.86
C THR A 8 -46.59 1.59 18.03
N ASP A 9 -45.38 2.10 18.24
CA ASP A 9 -44.59 2.55 17.10
C ASP A 9 -43.17 1.97 17.17
N THR A 10 -42.74 1.54 16.00
CA THR A 10 -41.62 0.67 15.70
C THR A 10 -40.52 1.56 15.14
N THR A 11 -39.52 1.88 15.97
CA THR A 11 -38.33 2.58 15.46
C THR A 11 -37.46 1.56 14.72
N LYS A 12 -37.60 1.57 13.38
CA LYS A 12 -36.78 0.83 12.41
C LYS A 12 -35.28 0.97 12.71
N PRO A 13 -34.47 -0.08 12.48
CA PRO A 13 -33.02 0.07 12.45
C PRO A 13 -32.63 0.91 11.23
N ALA A 14 -31.82 1.94 11.47
CA ALA A 14 -31.17 2.70 10.42
C ALA A 14 -30.28 1.75 9.61
N THR A 15 -30.70 1.47 8.37
CA THR A 15 -29.89 0.77 7.39
C THR A 15 -28.61 1.58 7.19
N SER A 16 -27.48 1.00 7.59
CA SER A 16 -26.16 1.52 7.30
C SER A 16 -26.02 1.67 5.78
N THR A 17 -25.96 2.90 5.31
CA THR A 17 -25.52 3.22 3.96
C THR A 17 -24.04 2.87 3.88
N VAL A 18 -23.77 1.61 3.51
CA VAL A 18 -22.44 1.18 3.06
C VAL A 18 -22.03 2.12 1.91
N SER A 19 -20.92 2.81 2.12
CA SER A 19 -20.33 3.78 1.19
C SER A 19 -20.12 3.15 -0.19
N ASN A 20 -21.02 3.42 -1.14
CA ASN A 20 -20.92 2.97 -2.53
C ASN A 20 -20.00 3.86 -3.40
N ARG A 21 -19.38 4.90 -2.82
CA ARG A 21 -18.55 5.88 -3.55
C ARG A 21 -17.27 5.32 -4.19
N PRO A 22 -16.53 4.34 -3.63
CA PRO A 22 -15.27 3.88 -4.25
C PRO A 22 -15.50 2.96 -5.46
N ARG A 23 -16.59 2.17 -5.46
CA ARG A 23 -16.97 1.32 -6.60
C ARG A 23 -17.31 2.14 -7.85
N THR A 24 -17.97 3.28 -7.67
CA THR A 24 -18.29 4.20 -8.78
C THR A 24 -17.05 4.85 -9.37
N ALA A 25 -16.02 5.15 -8.58
CA ALA A 25 -14.78 5.75 -9.09
C ALA A 25 -13.98 4.77 -9.96
N LEU A 26 -13.87 3.50 -9.55
CA LEU A 26 -13.20 2.46 -10.33
C LEU A 26 -13.97 2.10 -11.61
N SER A 27 -15.30 2.10 -11.52
CA SER A 27 -16.17 1.87 -12.68
C SER A 27 -16.12 3.04 -13.66
N ALA A 28 -16.04 4.28 -13.17
CA ALA A 28 -15.84 5.47 -13.99
C ALA A 28 -14.46 5.48 -14.65
N LEU A 29 -13.41 5.05 -13.94
CA LEU A 29 -12.07 4.90 -14.50
C LEU A 29 -12.05 3.90 -15.66
N LEU A 30 -12.67 2.72 -15.48
CA LEU A 30 -12.83 1.71 -16.54
C LEU A 30 -13.56 2.26 -17.78
N VAL A 31 -14.60 3.08 -17.58
CA VAL A 31 -15.35 3.70 -18.68
C VAL A 31 -14.53 4.80 -19.37
N GLN A 32 -13.83 5.65 -18.61
CA GLN A 32 -13.01 6.73 -19.15
C GLN A 32 -11.80 6.20 -19.94
N THR A 33 -11.16 5.13 -19.46
CA THR A 33 -10.04 4.51 -20.17
C THR A 33 -10.50 3.75 -21.41
N ALA A 34 -11.64 3.07 -21.37
CA ALA A 34 -12.24 2.45 -22.56
C ALA A 34 -12.51 3.49 -23.66
N HIS A 35 -12.94 4.70 -23.30
CA HIS A 35 -13.12 5.80 -24.23
C HIS A 35 -11.81 6.40 -24.75
N ALA A 36 -10.74 6.42 -23.95
CA ALA A 36 -9.42 6.86 -24.37
C ALA A 36 -8.73 5.86 -25.32
N GLU A 37 -8.92 4.56 -25.09
CA GLU A 37 -8.38 3.47 -25.91
C GLU A 37 -9.04 3.42 -27.30
N ALA A 38 -10.36 3.70 -27.37
CA ALA A 38 -11.09 3.83 -28.63
C ALA A 38 -10.57 4.97 -29.55
N ARG A 39 -9.77 5.90 -29.00
CA ARG A 39 -9.14 6.99 -29.76
C ARG A 39 -7.71 6.70 -30.22
N ARG A 40 -7.11 5.55 -29.85
CA ARG A 40 -5.78 5.17 -30.35
C ARG A 40 -5.89 4.33 -31.63
N PRO A 41 -5.04 4.57 -32.65
CA PRO A 41 -5.00 3.74 -33.85
C PRO A 41 -4.55 2.32 -33.49
N ALA A 42 -5.37 1.34 -33.84
CA ALA A 42 -5.20 -0.06 -33.48
C ALA A 42 -3.99 -0.69 -34.20
N LEU A 43 -2.89 -0.89 -33.46
CA LEU A 43 -1.79 -1.77 -33.88
C LEU A 43 -2.11 -3.22 -33.49
N SER A 44 -2.68 -3.94 -34.47
CA SER A 44 -2.44 -5.34 -34.81
C SER A 44 -2.36 -6.41 -33.69
N GLY A 45 -3.38 -7.28 -33.66
CA GLY A 45 -3.15 -8.73 -33.78
C GLY A 45 -2.88 -9.57 -32.54
N SER A 46 -2.92 -9.03 -31.32
CA SER A 46 -2.97 -9.85 -30.09
C SER A 46 -4.21 -9.48 -29.32
N ARG A 47 -4.99 -10.48 -28.88
CA ARG A 47 -6.11 -10.35 -27.94
C ARG A 47 -5.58 -9.95 -26.55
N ARG A 48 -4.79 -8.86 -26.47
CA ARG A 48 -4.36 -8.25 -25.22
C ARG A 48 -5.60 -7.61 -24.63
N LEU A 49 -6.22 -8.30 -23.68
CA LEU A 49 -7.19 -7.70 -22.79
C LEU A 49 -6.56 -6.43 -22.20
N ASP A 50 -7.32 -5.35 -22.21
CA ASP A 50 -6.97 -4.10 -21.53
C ASP A 50 -6.43 -4.43 -20.13
N PRO A 51 -5.23 -3.95 -19.75
CA PRO A 51 -4.67 -4.15 -18.42
C PRO A 51 -5.68 -3.86 -17.30
N LEU A 52 -6.53 -2.83 -17.46
CA LEU A 52 -7.56 -2.52 -16.46
C LEU A 52 -8.63 -3.59 -16.39
N ALA A 53 -9.17 -4.02 -17.52
CA ALA A 53 -10.14 -5.13 -17.56
C ALA A 53 -9.56 -6.40 -16.90
N ARG A 54 -8.26 -6.66 -17.08
CA ARG A 54 -7.59 -7.82 -16.46
C ARG A 54 -7.41 -7.69 -14.95
N ILE A 55 -7.20 -6.48 -14.42
CA ILE A 55 -7.08 -6.23 -12.97
C ILE A 55 -8.40 -6.53 -12.25
N PHE A 56 -9.53 -6.12 -12.86
CA PHE A 56 -10.86 -6.26 -12.26
C PHE A 56 -11.57 -7.58 -12.60
N ASP A 57 -11.02 -8.39 -13.50
CA ASP A 57 -11.54 -9.73 -13.79
C ASP A 57 -11.48 -10.62 -12.54
N ALA A 58 -12.64 -11.05 -12.04
CA ALA A 58 -12.75 -11.90 -10.87
C ALA A 58 -12.09 -13.28 -11.06
N ASN A 59 -12.04 -13.76 -12.32
CA ASN A 59 -11.49 -15.07 -12.68
C ASN A 59 -9.99 -15.02 -13.00
N ALA A 60 -9.39 -13.83 -13.09
CA ALA A 60 -7.97 -13.69 -13.35
C ALA A 60 -7.15 -14.10 -12.11
N SER A 61 -6.09 -14.88 -12.33
CA SER A 61 -5.16 -15.26 -11.26
C SER A 61 -4.45 -14.05 -10.66
N ARG A 62 -4.00 -14.17 -9.41
CA ARG A 62 -3.20 -13.14 -8.73
C ARG A 62 -2.01 -12.66 -9.58
N ALA A 63 -1.26 -13.60 -10.15
CA ALA A 63 -0.13 -13.31 -11.02
C ALA A 63 -0.54 -12.56 -12.29
N ALA A 64 -1.69 -12.92 -12.90
CA ALA A 64 -2.18 -12.24 -14.08
C ALA A 64 -2.61 -10.79 -13.80
N LYS A 65 -3.15 -10.52 -12.60
CA LYS A 65 -3.50 -9.17 -12.15
C LYS A 65 -2.27 -8.32 -11.86
N ILE A 66 -1.27 -8.89 -11.17
CA ILE A 66 0.03 -8.23 -10.95
C ILE A 66 0.68 -7.85 -12.29
N ALA A 67 0.77 -8.81 -13.21
CA ALA A 67 1.30 -8.57 -14.55
C ALA A 67 0.48 -7.54 -15.36
N ALA A 68 -0.79 -7.34 -15.03
CA ALA A 68 -1.60 -6.29 -15.63
C ALA A 68 -1.29 -4.91 -15.02
N VAL A 69 -1.10 -4.82 -13.70
CA VAL A 69 -0.65 -3.59 -13.03
C VAL A 69 0.70 -3.12 -13.59
N SER A 70 1.68 -4.03 -13.76
CA SER A 70 2.99 -3.69 -14.33
C SER A 70 2.94 -3.18 -15.77
N ARG A 71 1.83 -3.40 -16.49
CA ARG A 71 1.62 -2.90 -17.85
C ARG A 71 0.94 -1.54 -17.91
N LEU A 72 0.43 -1.03 -16.79
CA LEU A 72 -0.06 0.34 -16.71
C LEU A 72 1.12 1.31 -16.87
N ALA A 73 0.93 2.32 -17.72
CA ALA A 73 1.93 3.33 -18.05
C ALA A 73 1.51 4.74 -17.62
N ASP A 74 0.26 4.92 -17.19
CA ASP A 74 -0.30 6.18 -16.72
C ASP A 74 -0.35 6.18 -15.19
N PRO A 75 0.16 7.23 -14.51
CA PRO A 75 0.05 7.35 -13.05
C PRO A 75 -1.39 7.44 -12.54
N VAL A 76 -2.33 8.04 -13.28
CA VAL A 76 -3.69 8.30 -12.76
C VAL A 76 -4.45 7.01 -12.40
N PRO A 77 -4.48 5.96 -13.26
CA PRO A 77 -5.07 4.68 -12.90
C PRO A 77 -4.40 4.00 -11.71
N LEU A 78 -3.07 4.15 -11.58
CA LEU A 78 -2.32 3.52 -10.49
C LEU A 78 -2.60 4.19 -9.15
N VAL A 79 -2.67 5.53 -9.10
CA VAL A 79 -3.07 6.29 -7.91
C VAL A 79 -4.49 5.90 -7.50
N THR A 80 -5.40 5.80 -8.48
CA THR A 80 -6.79 5.39 -8.22
C THR A 80 -6.85 3.95 -7.67
N LEU A 81 -6.05 3.03 -8.22
CA LEU A 81 -5.99 1.65 -7.74
C LEU A 81 -5.42 1.58 -6.32
N ALA A 82 -4.32 2.29 -6.04
CA ALA A 82 -3.69 2.34 -4.72
C ALA A 82 -4.63 2.91 -3.64
N ALA A 83 -5.40 3.95 -3.99
CA ALA A 83 -6.36 4.59 -3.09
C ALA A 83 -7.71 3.86 -2.95
N SER A 84 -7.91 2.75 -3.65
CA SER A 84 -9.18 2.01 -3.66
C SER A 84 -9.26 0.92 -2.59
N ASP A 85 -10.43 0.27 -2.48
CA ASP A 85 -10.65 -0.91 -1.63
C ASP A 85 -10.18 -2.23 -2.30
N ALA A 86 -9.28 -2.16 -3.28
CA ALA A 86 -8.69 -3.34 -3.89
C ALA A 86 -7.89 -4.15 -2.85
N PRO A 87 -7.69 -5.46 -3.07
CA PRO A 87 -6.79 -6.25 -2.24
C PRO A 87 -5.43 -5.57 -2.07
N ALA A 88 -4.89 -5.59 -0.84
CA ALA A 88 -3.68 -4.86 -0.47
C ALA A 88 -2.48 -5.19 -1.37
N TYR A 89 -2.34 -6.45 -1.83
CA TYR A 89 -1.30 -6.80 -2.81
C TYR A 89 -1.42 -6.01 -4.13
N LEU A 90 -2.61 -5.70 -4.64
CA LEU A 90 -2.77 -4.90 -5.86
C LEU A 90 -2.45 -3.44 -5.60
N ARG A 91 -2.89 -2.92 -4.45
CA ARG A 91 -2.59 -1.55 -4.02
C ARG A 91 -1.09 -1.34 -3.86
N ARG A 92 -0.40 -2.30 -3.23
CA ARG A 92 1.07 -2.33 -3.08
C ARG A 92 1.77 -2.36 -4.44
N ASN A 93 1.35 -3.24 -5.34
CA ASN A 93 1.91 -3.31 -6.70
C ASN A 93 1.66 -2.02 -7.49
N ALA A 94 0.56 -1.32 -7.24
CA ALA A 94 0.29 -0.04 -7.88
C ALA A 94 1.24 1.07 -7.39
N LEU A 95 1.52 1.13 -6.08
CA LEU A 95 2.49 2.07 -5.50
C LEU A 95 3.91 1.79 -5.99
N LEU A 96 4.33 0.52 -6.04
CA LEU A 96 5.62 0.14 -6.60
C LEU A 96 5.74 0.54 -8.08
N ARG A 97 4.68 0.29 -8.86
CA ARG A 97 4.66 0.67 -10.27
C ARG A 97 4.67 2.19 -10.47
N LEU A 98 4.04 2.95 -9.57
CA LEU A 98 4.12 4.41 -9.57
C LEU A 98 5.56 4.87 -9.35
N ASP A 99 6.23 4.34 -8.32
CA ASP A 99 7.62 4.68 -8.02
C ASP A 99 8.53 4.42 -9.23
N GLU A 100 8.40 3.24 -9.85
CA GLU A 100 9.12 2.89 -11.08
C GLU A 100 8.85 3.85 -12.26
N LEU A 101 7.58 4.28 -12.47
CA LEU A 101 7.21 5.15 -13.58
C LEU A 101 7.65 6.60 -13.36
N MET A 102 7.60 7.02 -12.10
CA MET A 102 7.96 8.37 -11.71
C MET A 102 9.48 8.56 -11.76
N ASP A 103 10.25 7.51 -11.44
CA ASP A 103 11.72 7.50 -11.55
C ASP A 103 12.34 8.73 -10.86
N GLY A 104 11.96 8.94 -9.59
CA GLY A 104 12.38 10.08 -8.79
C GLY A 104 11.71 11.42 -9.13
N ARG A 105 10.78 11.49 -10.10
CA ARG A 105 9.99 12.70 -10.35
C ARG A 105 8.81 12.81 -9.37
N PRO A 106 8.48 14.01 -8.89
CA PRO A 106 7.39 14.18 -7.94
C PRO A 106 6.01 13.94 -8.58
N LEU A 107 5.13 13.26 -7.86
CA LEU A 107 3.71 13.16 -8.22
C LEU A 107 3.00 14.50 -8.00
N ALA A 108 1.91 14.72 -8.74
CA ALA A 108 1.08 15.89 -8.52
C ALA A 108 0.49 15.88 -7.11
N ARG A 109 0.45 17.03 -6.45
CA ARG A 109 -0.08 17.16 -5.08
C ARG A 109 -1.49 16.59 -4.90
N THR A 110 -2.35 16.77 -5.90
CA THR A 110 -3.71 16.21 -5.90
C THR A 110 -3.73 14.68 -5.84
N ASP A 111 -2.75 14.04 -6.47
CA ASP A 111 -2.61 12.58 -6.44
C ASP A 111 -2.02 12.10 -5.11
N LEU A 112 -1.08 12.84 -4.52
CA LEU A 112 -0.54 12.53 -3.19
C LEU A 112 -1.62 12.63 -2.10
N GLU A 113 -2.49 13.64 -2.15
CA GLU A 113 -3.63 13.75 -1.23
C GLU A 113 -4.57 12.53 -1.33
N ARG A 114 -4.69 11.89 -2.51
CA ARG A 114 -5.46 10.64 -2.67
C ARG A 114 -4.77 9.43 -2.04
N LEU A 115 -3.45 9.46 -1.88
CA LEU A 115 -2.66 8.38 -1.29
C LEU A 115 -2.57 8.47 0.24
N VAL A 116 -3.01 9.57 0.87
CA VAL A 116 -3.01 9.73 2.34
C VAL A 116 -3.65 8.53 3.08
N PRO A 117 -4.76 7.92 2.63
CA PRO A 117 -5.32 6.73 3.28
C PRO A 117 -4.37 5.52 3.31
N CYS A 118 -3.41 5.42 2.40
CA CYS A 118 -2.40 4.36 2.40
C CYS A 118 -1.46 4.44 3.62
N LEU A 119 -1.34 5.60 4.26
CA LEU A 119 -0.57 5.76 5.50
C LEU A 119 -1.19 5.01 6.69
N ARG A 120 -2.45 4.58 6.61
CA ARG A 120 -3.13 3.78 7.65
C ARG A 120 -3.14 2.28 7.34
N ASP A 121 -2.40 1.85 6.33
CA ASP A 121 -2.35 0.45 5.91
C ASP A 121 -0.92 -0.07 6.05
N LYS A 122 -0.74 -1.08 6.91
CA LYS A 122 0.57 -1.66 7.21
C LYS A 122 1.27 -2.22 5.98
N GLU A 123 0.53 -2.65 4.95
CA GLU A 123 1.13 -3.21 3.73
C GLU A 123 1.53 -2.13 2.71
N LEU A 124 1.14 -0.88 2.94
CA LEU A 124 1.27 0.22 1.96
C LEU A 124 2.08 1.40 2.47
N ILE A 125 2.12 1.64 3.79
CA ILE A 125 2.71 2.83 4.40
C ILE A 125 4.14 3.09 3.93
N ALA A 126 5.00 2.06 3.88
CA ALA A 126 6.38 2.19 3.42
C ALA A 126 6.47 2.77 1.99
N PHE A 127 5.64 2.26 1.08
CA PHE A 127 5.64 2.65 -0.34
C PHE A 127 4.97 4.01 -0.57
N ALA A 128 3.96 4.33 0.22
CA ALA A 128 3.29 5.63 0.15
C ALA A 128 4.21 6.76 0.64
N VAL A 129 4.95 6.53 1.73
CA VAL A 129 5.90 7.51 2.27
C VAL A 129 6.99 7.84 1.26
N VAL A 130 7.58 6.84 0.57
CA VAL A 130 8.59 7.08 -0.48
C VAL A 130 8.10 8.06 -1.55
N LEU A 131 6.90 7.84 -2.08
CA LEU A 131 6.32 8.73 -3.09
C LEU A 131 6.04 10.14 -2.55
N MET A 132 5.68 10.25 -1.28
CA MET A 132 5.42 11.53 -0.61
C MET A 132 6.71 12.29 -0.30
N ASP A 133 7.78 11.60 0.13
CA ASP A 133 9.09 12.18 0.41
C ASP A 133 9.76 12.71 -0.86
N ILE A 134 9.72 11.95 -1.97
CA ILE A 134 10.21 12.40 -3.28
C ILE A 134 9.55 13.72 -3.70
N ALA A 135 8.29 13.92 -3.31
CA ALA A 135 7.51 15.09 -3.66
C ALA A 135 7.51 16.21 -2.60
N ASP A 136 8.29 16.07 -1.53
CA ASP A 136 8.32 17.00 -0.38
C ASP A 136 6.91 17.28 0.17
N PHE A 137 6.07 16.24 0.20
CA PHE A 137 4.70 16.33 0.69
C PHE A 137 4.67 16.15 2.20
N ASP A 138 4.02 17.08 2.91
CA ASP A 138 3.83 17.04 4.36
C ASP A 138 2.86 15.92 4.78
N TRP A 139 3.33 14.68 4.70
CA TRP A 139 2.60 13.49 5.11
C TRP A 139 2.53 13.37 6.63
N CYS A 140 3.54 13.84 7.36
CA CYS A 140 3.55 13.90 8.83
C CYS A 140 2.38 14.74 9.37
N GLY A 141 2.07 15.87 8.73
CA GLY A 141 0.90 16.69 9.03
C GLY A 141 -0.45 16.02 8.74
N ARG A 142 -0.46 14.89 8.02
CA ARG A 142 -1.66 14.08 7.73
C ARG A 142 -1.81 12.85 8.63
N CYS A 143 -0.79 12.51 9.42
CA CYS A 143 -0.79 11.35 10.29
C CYS A 143 -1.69 11.52 11.52
N ASP A 144 -2.24 10.41 11.98
CA ASP A 144 -2.96 10.29 13.25
C ASP A 144 -2.62 8.98 13.96
N GLU A 145 -3.35 8.65 15.03
CA GLU A 145 -3.13 7.42 15.79
C GLU A 145 -3.25 6.16 14.91
N GLY A 146 -4.17 6.16 13.93
CA GLY A 146 -4.30 5.03 13.00
C GLY A 146 -3.07 4.86 12.10
N THR A 147 -2.38 5.94 11.73
CA THR A 147 -1.09 5.85 11.04
C THR A 147 0.00 5.28 11.95
N VAL A 148 0.02 5.65 13.23
CA VAL A 148 0.95 5.09 14.21
C VAL A 148 0.75 3.58 14.33
N ASP A 149 -0.49 3.12 14.51
CA ASP A 149 -0.81 1.70 14.62
C ASP A 149 -0.36 0.92 13.37
N ALA A 150 -0.64 1.45 12.17
CA ALA A 150 -0.21 0.86 10.92
C ALA A 150 1.31 0.77 10.79
N LEU A 151 2.03 1.83 11.17
CA LEU A 151 3.49 1.87 11.16
C LEU A 151 4.10 0.87 12.15
N CYS A 152 3.55 0.77 13.36
CA CYS A 152 3.99 -0.18 14.37
C CYS A 152 3.79 -1.64 13.89
N LEU A 153 2.63 -1.94 13.30
CA LEU A 153 2.35 -3.26 12.73
C LEU A 153 3.27 -3.58 11.56
N ALA A 154 3.52 -2.61 10.67
CA ALA A 154 4.43 -2.77 9.55
C ALA A 154 5.86 -3.08 10.03
N LEU A 155 6.38 -2.33 11.01
CA LEU A 155 7.70 -2.58 11.61
C LEU A 155 7.80 -3.95 12.29
N HIS A 156 6.71 -4.42 12.91
CA HIS A 156 6.69 -5.72 13.59
C HIS A 156 6.66 -6.90 12.62
N GLU A 157 5.92 -6.78 11.52
CA GLU A 157 5.70 -7.86 10.55
C GLU A 157 6.67 -7.82 9.35
N CYS A 158 7.48 -6.76 9.23
CA CYS A 158 8.40 -6.62 8.12
C CYS A 158 9.46 -7.74 8.11
N GLN A 159 9.64 -8.36 6.95
CA GLN A 159 10.66 -9.41 6.73
C GLN A 159 11.77 -8.98 5.75
N GLY A 160 11.58 -7.85 5.06
CA GLY A 160 12.50 -7.39 4.01
C GLY A 160 13.38 -6.23 4.48
N LEU A 161 14.69 -6.36 4.30
CA LEU A 161 15.65 -5.33 4.71
C LEU A 161 15.33 -3.94 4.15
N HIS A 162 14.99 -3.86 2.86
CA HIS A 162 14.66 -2.59 2.22
C HIS A 162 13.40 -1.94 2.82
N GLU A 163 12.36 -2.73 3.05
CA GLU A 163 11.11 -2.25 3.65
C GLU A 163 11.32 -1.84 5.12
N THR A 164 12.17 -2.54 5.87
CA THR A 164 12.56 -2.15 7.23
C THR A 164 13.22 -0.77 7.26
N VAL A 165 14.19 -0.51 6.36
CA VAL A 165 14.88 0.80 6.32
C VAL A 165 13.90 1.94 6.06
N LEU A 166 12.96 1.77 5.12
CA LEU A 166 11.95 2.78 4.82
C LEU A 166 11.04 3.04 6.02
N LEU A 167 10.64 1.98 6.73
CA LEU A 167 9.75 2.09 7.89
C LEU A 167 10.45 2.71 9.10
N GLU A 168 11.73 2.40 9.33
CA GLU A 168 12.53 3.00 10.41
C GLU A 168 12.76 4.51 10.17
N ASP A 169 13.04 4.90 8.93
CA ASP A 169 13.20 6.31 8.56
C ASP A 169 11.88 7.07 8.72
N ALA A 170 10.76 6.51 8.23
CA ALA A 170 9.43 7.07 8.44
C ALA A 170 9.10 7.22 9.94
N PHE A 171 9.45 6.22 10.76
CA PHE A 171 9.25 6.27 12.20
C PHE A 171 10.06 7.38 12.87
N ALA A 172 11.34 7.53 12.52
CA ALA A 172 12.18 8.59 13.03
C ALA A 172 11.62 9.96 12.64
N HIS A 173 11.29 10.15 11.37
CA HIS A 173 10.73 11.40 10.85
C HIS A 173 9.43 11.76 11.59
N LEU A 174 8.50 10.81 11.75
CA LEU A 174 7.23 11.06 12.43
C LEU A 174 7.40 11.39 13.91
N ILE A 175 8.32 10.72 14.63
CA ILE A 175 8.62 11.04 16.03
C ILE A 175 9.12 12.48 16.20
N HIS A 176 9.95 12.95 15.27
CA HIS A 176 10.53 14.28 15.34
C HIS A 176 9.52 15.37 14.96
N THR A 177 8.69 15.12 13.94
CA THR A 177 7.75 16.11 13.40
C THR A 177 6.43 16.17 14.18
N ARG A 178 5.99 15.04 14.76
CA ARG A 178 4.71 14.91 15.50
C ARG A 178 4.92 14.41 16.93
N PRO A 179 5.48 15.25 17.83
CA PRO A 179 5.73 14.87 19.21
C PRO A 179 4.45 14.52 19.99
N ASP A 180 3.29 15.02 19.55
CA ASP A 180 1.96 14.66 20.07
C ASP A 180 1.65 13.17 19.87
N LEU A 181 2.09 12.58 18.76
CA LEU A 181 1.97 11.14 18.49
C LEU A 181 3.13 10.32 19.09
N GLY A 182 4.19 10.99 19.55
CA GLY A 182 5.44 10.38 20.02
C GLY A 182 5.27 9.43 21.20
N ARG A 183 4.26 9.63 22.07
CA ARG A 183 3.99 8.70 23.19
C ARG A 183 3.57 7.32 22.68
N ASN A 184 2.70 7.28 21.68
CA ASN A 184 2.20 6.04 21.08
C ASN A 184 3.30 5.34 20.28
N LEU A 185 4.08 6.10 19.51
CA LEU A 185 5.22 5.58 18.76
C LEU A 185 6.29 4.95 19.66
N ARG A 186 6.62 5.58 20.80
CA ARG A 186 7.58 5.03 21.76
C ARG A 186 7.09 3.74 22.42
N ALA A 187 5.79 3.57 22.60
CA ALA A 187 5.22 2.32 23.11
C ALA A 187 5.41 1.16 22.12
N CYS A 188 5.51 1.46 20.82
CA CYS A 188 5.80 0.50 19.76
C CYS A 188 7.30 0.36 19.43
N SER A 189 8.21 0.95 20.23
CA SER A 189 9.64 1.05 19.88
C SER A 189 10.22 -0.30 19.40
N PRO A 190 10.78 -0.36 18.17
CA PRO A 190 11.45 -1.54 17.65
C PRO A 190 12.68 -1.97 18.45
N GLY A 191 13.17 -1.13 19.38
CA GLY A 191 14.39 -1.36 20.15
C GLY A 191 14.37 -2.62 21.02
N ALA A 192 13.18 -3.13 21.40
CA ALA A 192 13.06 -4.41 22.09
C ALA A 192 13.11 -5.62 21.15
N LEU A 193 12.86 -5.44 19.85
CA LEU A 193 12.71 -6.52 18.87
C LEU A 193 13.92 -6.65 17.92
N HIS A 194 14.51 -5.53 17.47
CA HIS A 194 15.62 -5.56 16.49
C HIS A 194 16.96 -6.01 17.07
N LEU A 195 17.33 -5.60 18.28
CA LEU A 195 18.62 -5.99 18.88
C LEU A 195 18.72 -7.50 19.18
N LYS A 196 17.59 -8.18 19.40
CA LYS A 196 17.58 -9.62 19.70
C LYS A 196 17.69 -10.49 18.44
N ALA A 197 17.18 -10.03 17.30
CA ALA A 197 17.23 -10.76 16.04
C ALA A 197 18.51 -10.47 15.23
N MET A 198 19.01 -9.22 15.28
CA MET A 198 20.18 -8.80 14.50
C MET A 198 21.52 -9.23 15.14
N TYR A 199 21.53 -9.46 16.47
CA TYR A 199 22.70 -9.90 17.24
C TYR A 199 22.50 -11.25 17.94
N GLN A 200 21.57 -12.09 17.46
CA GLN A 200 21.63 -13.50 17.84
C GLN A 200 22.85 -14.09 17.12
N PRO A 201 23.90 -14.53 17.83
CA PRO A 201 25.01 -15.20 17.17
C PRO A 201 24.42 -16.41 16.44
N VAL A 202 24.71 -16.52 15.14
CA VAL A 202 24.41 -17.74 14.39
C VAL A 202 25.21 -18.85 15.04
N VAL A 203 24.54 -19.65 15.87
CA VAL A 203 25.14 -20.87 16.44
C VAL A 203 25.13 -21.92 15.33
N ALA A 204 26.04 -21.74 14.37
CA ALA A 204 26.27 -22.67 13.28
C ALA A 204 27.02 -23.89 13.81
N HIS A 205 26.30 -24.97 14.12
CA HIS A 205 26.96 -26.23 14.49
C HIS A 205 27.68 -26.92 13.32
N ASN A 206 27.57 -26.42 12.08
CA ASN A 206 28.19 -27.04 10.89
C ASN A 206 28.46 -26.03 9.74
N VAL A 207 29.07 -24.86 9.98
CA VAL A 207 29.53 -23.99 8.88
C VAL A 207 31.03 -24.14 8.73
N VAL A 208 31.45 -24.75 7.62
CA VAL A 208 32.84 -24.75 7.16
C VAL A 208 33.10 -23.42 6.47
N TYR A 209 34.01 -22.61 7.02
CA TYR A 209 34.50 -21.41 6.36
C TYR A 209 35.48 -21.81 5.26
N VAL A 210 35.09 -21.60 3.99
CA VAL A 210 36.01 -21.72 2.86
C VAL A 210 36.70 -20.37 2.69
N ASP A 211 38.00 -20.35 2.97
CA ASP A 211 38.87 -19.20 2.72
C ASP A 211 39.16 -19.09 1.22
N LEU A 212 38.60 -18.04 0.60
CA LEU A 212 38.73 -17.76 -0.83
C LEU A 212 40.10 -17.16 -1.20
N SER A 213 40.98 -16.90 -0.22
CA SER A 213 42.33 -16.36 -0.46
C SER A 213 43.38 -17.43 -0.75
N ARG A 214 43.03 -18.73 -0.64
CA ARG A 214 43.95 -19.82 -0.97
C ARG A 214 43.86 -20.21 -2.45
N GLU A 215 44.97 -20.05 -3.16
CA GLU A 215 45.15 -20.40 -4.58
C GLU A 215 45.01 -21.91 -4.91
N ASN A 216 44.81 -22.77 -3.90
CA ASN A 216 44.68 -24.22 -4.10
C ASN A 216 43.22 -24.72 -4.24
N ASN A 217 42.25 -23.82 -4.41
CA ASN A 217 40.86 -24.22 -4.66
C ASN A 217 40.60 -24.33 -6.18
N VAL A 218 41.21 -25.33 -6.83
CA VAL A 218 40.79 -25.76 -8.18
C VAL A 218 40.51 -27.26 -8.14
N ALA A 219 39.22 -27.57 -8.30
CA ALA A 219 38.54 -28.83 -8.66
C ALA A 219 39.02 -30.14 -8.01
#